data_AF-A0A529PNM7-F1
#
_entry.id   AF-A0A529PNM7-F1
#
_cell.length_a   1.000
_cell.length_b   1.000
_cell.length_c   1.000
_cell.angle_alpha   90.00
_cell.angle_beta   90.00
_cell.angle_gamma   90.00
#
_symmetry.space_group_name_H-M   'P 1'
#
loop_
_entity.id
_entity.type
_entity.pdbx_description
1 polymer ?
#
loop_
_entity_poly.entity_id
_entity_poly.type
_entity_poly.pdbx_seq_one_letter_code
_entity_poly.pdbx_strand_id
1 'polypeptide(L)' 'VPENEEIPAKEMDGYIQAAQKAAEALNVSGKAVTPFLLSKILELTGGRSLKTNIALVENNARLAARIAKAL' A
#
# COMPACT_ATOMS: atom_id res chain seq x y z
N VAL A 1 0.43 6.73 8.30
CA VAL A 1 1.84 6.86 7.83
C VAL A 1 2.34 8.20 8.33
N PRO A 2 3.63 8.38 8.67
CA PRO A 2 4.17 9.73 8.86
C PRO A 2 3.87 10.62 7.64
N GLU A 3 3.42 11.85 7.85
CA GLU A 3 2.96 12.76 6.77
C GLU A 3 4.05 13.02 5.72
N ASN A 4 5.32 13.03 6.12
CA ASN A 4 6.47 13.24 5.22
C ASN A 4 6.85 11.99 4.40
N GLU A 5 6.25 10.84 4.68
CA GLU A 5 6.52 9.56 4.01
C GLU A 5 5.29 9.01 3.28
N GLU A 6 4.17 9.75 3.29
CA GLU A 6 2.95 9.35 2.61
C GLU A 6 2.96 9.70 1.11
N ILE A 7 2.10 9.01 0.37
CA ILE A 7 1.69 9.42 -0.97
C ILE A 7 0.33 10.09 -0.81
N PRO A 8 0.11 11.31 -1.34
CA PRO A 8 -1.18 11.99 -1.23
C PRO A 8 -2.34 11.08 -1.69
N ALA A 9 -3.44 11.07 -0.93
CA ALA A 9 -4.57 10.17 -1.19
C ALA A 9 -5.08 10.26 -2.65
N LYS A 10 -5.25 11.48 -3.16
CA LYS A 10 -5.69 11.72 -4.55
C LYS A 10 -4.74 11.14 -5.59
N GLU A 11 -3.44 11.12 -5.31
CA GLU A 11 -2.43 10.50 -6.18
C GLU A 11 -2.52 8.98 -6.10
N MET A 12 -2.62 8.43 -4.89
CA MET A 12 -2.76 6.99 -4.65
C MET A 12 -4.03 6.41 -5.26
N ASP A 13 -5.16 7.13 -5.20
CA ASP A 13 -6.43 6.74 -5.81
C ASP A 13 -6.27 6.47 -7.31
N GLY A 14 -5.49 7.30 -8.01
CA GLY A 14 -5.19 7.11 -9.42
C GLY A 14 -4.45 5.78 -9.69
N TYR A 15 -3.45 5.45 -8.87
CA TYR A 15 -2.72 4.19 -8.98
C TYR A 15 -3.58 2.97 -8.64
N ILE A 16 -4.41 3.08 -7.61
CA ILE A 16 -5.34 2.03 -7.20
C ILE A 16 -6.35 1.75 -8.31
N GLN A 17 -6.96 2.79 -8.90
CA GLN A 17 -7.90 2.63 -10.01
C GLN A 17 -7.24 2.01 -11.24
N ALA A 18 -6.01 2.43 -11.58
CA ALA A 18 -5.26 1.84 -12.69
C ALA A 18 -4.93 0.36 -12.44
N ALA A 19 -4.54 -0.01 -11.22
CA ALA A 19 -4.28 -1.40 -10.85
C ALA A 19 -5.55 -2.27 -10.88
N GLN A 20 -6.69 -1.74 -10.43
CA GLN A 20 -7.98 -2.44 -10.49
C GLN A 20 -8.41 -2.71 -11.94
N LYS A 21 -8.33 -1.71 -12.82
CA LYS A 21 -8.62 -1.88 -14.25
C LYS A 21 -7.73 -2.94 -14.91
N ALA A 22 -6.45 -2.99 -14.52
CA ALA A 22 -5.53 -4.01 -15.01
C ALA A 22 -5.90 -5.42 -14.51
N ALA A 23 -6.33 -5.54 -13.25
CA ALA A 23 -6.78 -6.81 -12.68
C ALA A 23 -8.04 -7.32 -13.39
N GLU A 24 -9.01 -6.43 -13.65
CA GLU A 24 -10.23 -6.72 -14.40
C GLU A 24 -9.92 -7.20 -15.83
N ALA A 25 -9.06 -6.47 -16.56
CA ALA A 25 -8.68 -6.81 -17.92
C ALA A 25 -8.00 -8.19 -18.03
N LEU A 26 -7.31 -8.62 -16.97
CA LEU A 26 -6.63 -9.91 -16.89
C LEU A 26 -7.46 -10.99 -16.16
N ASN A 27 -8.72 -10.70 -15.80
CA ASN A 27 -9.61 -11.59 -15.04
C ASN A 27 -8.97 -12.15 -13.74
N VAL A 28 -8.15 -11.35 -13.06
CA VAL A 28 -7.54 -11.73 -11.78
C VAL A 28 -8.62 -11.78 -10.71
N SER A 29 -8.73 -12.90 -9.99
CA SER A 29 -9.81 -13.14 -9.04
C SER A 29 -9.38 -13.91 -7.79
N GLY A 30 -10.22 -13.89 -6.76
CA GLY A 30 -10.01 -14.58 -5.50
C GLY A 30 -8.71 -14.16 -4.80
N LYS A 31 -7.95 -15.14 -4.30
CA LYS A 31 -6.71 -14.92 -3.54
C LYS A 31 -5.60 -14.24 -4.35
N ALA A 32 -5.71 -14.20 -5.67
CA ALA A 32 -4.72 -13.59 -6.56
C ALA A 32 -4.86 -12.05 -6.65
N VAL A 33 -6.01 -11.48 -6.26
CA VAL A 33 -6.30 -10.04 -6.41
C VAL A 33 -5.31 -9.19 -5.62
N THR A 34 -5.19 -9.41 -4.31
CA THR A 34 -4.34 -8.56 -3.46
C THR A 34 -2.85 -8.59 -3.88
N PRO A 35 -2.21 -9.76 -4.09
CA PRO A 35 -0.84 -9.80 -4.57
C PRO A 35 -0.65 -9.09 -5.93
N PHE A 36 -1.60 -9.24 -6.86
CA PHE A 36 -1.55 -8.56 -8.14
C PHE A 36 -1.65 -7.04 -8.00
N LEU A 37 -2.63 -6.55 -7.25
CA LEU A 37 -2.83 -5.10 -7.06
C LEU A 37 -1.62 -4.45 -6.42
N LEU A 38 -1.07 -5.07 -5.36
CA LEU A 38 0.13 -4.54 -4.70
C LEU A 38 1.35 -4.52 -5.62
N SER A 39 1.55 -5.58 -6.41
CA SER A 39 2.62 -5.62 -7.43
C SER A 39 2.43 -4.54 -8.49
N LYS A 40 1.20 -4.33 -8.97
CA LYS A 40 0.93 -3.32 -9.99
C LYS A 40 1.09 -1.90 -9.46
N ILE A 41 0.67 -1.64 -8.22
CA ILE A 41 0.87 -0.35 -7.55
C ILE A 41 2.37 -0.09 -7.30
N LEU A 42 3.16 -1.12 -6.99
CA LEU A 42 4.62 -1.01 -6.90
C LEU A 42 5.23 -0.52 -8.21
N GLU A 43 4.87 -1.16 -9.33
CA GLU A 43 5.31 -0.81 -10.67
C GLU A 43 4.91 0.63 -11.05
N LEU A 44 3.61 0.96 -10.91
CA LEU A 44 3.05 2.26 -11.30
C LEU A 44 3.62 3.44 -10.51
N THR A 45 4.04 3.20 -9.27
CA THR A 45 4.62 4.23 -8.39
C THR A 45 6.14 4.29 -8.45
N GLY A 46 6.79 3.44 -9.27
CA GLY A 46 8.24 3.33 -9.33
C GLY A 46 8.88 3.00 -7.97
N GLY A 47 8.20 2.17 -7.16
CA GLY A 47 8.69 1.78 -5.83
C GLY A 47 8.27 2.69 -4.67
N ARG A 48 7.68 3.87 -4.92
CA ARG A 48 7.26 4.78 -3.83
C ARG A 48 6.24 4.15 -2.89
N SER A 49 5.31 3.34 -3.39
CA SER A 49 4.32 2.65 -2.56
C SER A 49 4.94 1.70 -1.54
N LEU A 50 6.02 1.00 -1.92
CA LEU A 50 6.74 0.12 -1.01
C LEU A 50 7.46 0.91 0.07
N LYS A 51 8.11 2.02 -0.29
CA LYS A 51 8.74 2.91 0.69
C LYS A 51 7.73 3.42 1.72
N THR A 52 6.58 3.91 1.26
CA THR A 52 5.48 4.35 2.12
C THR A 52 4.94 3.21 3.00
N ASN A 53 4.83 1.98 2.47
CA ASN A 53 4.36 0.83 3.25
C ASN A 53 5.38 0.39 4.32
N ILE A 54 6.68 0.48 4.04
CA ILE A 54 7.73 0.23 5.05
C ILE A 54 7.59 1.25 6.20
N ALA A 55 7.50 2.55 5.89
CA ALA A 55 7.30 3.60 6.89
C ALA A 55 6.03 3.39 7.72
N LEU A 56 4.94 2.94 7.07
CA LEU A 56 3.70 2.55 7.75
C LEU A 56 3.92 1.42 8.76
N VAL A 57 4.56 0.33 8.33
CA VAL A 57 4.80 -0.85 9.17
C VAL A 57 5.66 -0.50 10.37
N GLU A 58 6.73 0.27 10.17
CA GLU A 58 7.57 0.75 11.27
C GLU A 58 6.80 1.62 12.28
N ASN A 59 5.98 2.54 11.77
CA ASN A 59 5.14 3.38 12.62
C ASN A 59 4.12 2.56 13.43
N ASN A 60 3.49 1.56 12.78
CA ASN A 60 2.57 0.65 13.43
C ASN A 60 3.26 -0.19 14.50
N ALA A 61 4.47 -0.69 14.23
CA ALA A 61 5.27 -1.43 15.20
C ALA A 61 5.63 -0.57 16.43
N ARG A 62 6.07 0.69 16.22
CA ARG A 62 6.34 1.65 17.31
C ARG A 62 5.09 1.93 18.15
N LEU A 63 3.92 2.08 17.53
CA LEU A 63 2.65 2.27 18.24
C LEU A 63 2.27 1.01 19.03
N ALA A 64 2.34 -0.16 18.41
CA ALA A 64 2.02 -1.44 19.04
C ALA A 64 2.88 -1.70 20.28
N ALA A 65 4.19 -1.42 20.21
CA ALA A 65 5.09 -1.55 21.36
C ALA A 65 4.70 -0.65 22.54
N ARG A 66 4.28 0.60 22.26
CA ARG A 66 3.79 1.52 23.32
C ARG A 66 2.50 1.03 23.95
N ILE A 67 1.57 0.49 23.14
CA ILE A 67 0.32 -0.10 23.63
C ILE A 67 0.65 -1.31 24.51
N ALA A 68 1.48 -2.23 24.03
CA ALA A 68 1.86 -3.44 24.77
C ALA A 68 2.54 -3.13 26.11
N LYS A 69 3.34 -2.06 26.20
CA LYS A 69 3.96 -1.61 27.45
C LYS A 69 2.96 -1.01 28.46
N ALA A 70 1.85 -0.45 27.97
CA ALA A 70 0.83 0.19 28.81
C ALA A 70 -0.24 -0.77 29.33
N LEU A 71 -0.26 -2.01 28.82
CA LEU A 71 -1.05 -3.14 29.30
C LEU A 71 -0.30 -3.89 30.41
#